data_AF-A0A830BWV7-F1
#
_entry.id   AF-A0A830BWV7-F1
#
_cell.length_a   1.000
_cell.length_b   1.000
_cell.length_c   1.000
_cell.angle_alpha   90.00
_cell.angle_beta   90.00
_cell.angle_gamma   90.00
#
_symmetry.space_group_name_H-M   'P 1'
#
loop_
_entity.id
_entity.type
_entity.pdbx_description
1 polymer ?
#
loop_
_entity_poly.entity_id
_entity_poly.type
_entity_poly.pdbx_seq_one_letter_code
_entity_poly.pdbx_strand_id
1 'polypeptide(L)'
;MERAILNGTDVLSMILKGGSVPYYHDTIAVGAFSTMERGILVSCSAENSEPARESLANVVSWVMTVGADTLDRDFPAFTTLGYGKKFTGMSLSLYSGKGMGRRFVELV
;
A
#
# COMPACT_ATOMS: atom_id res chain seq x y z
N MET A 1 8.60 14.89 -10.36
CA MET A 1 7.31 15.49 -10.77
C MET A 1 7.45 16.36 -12.02
N GLU A 2 8.43 17.25 -12.08
CA GLU A 2 8.72 18.08 -13.28
C GLU A 2 8.85 17.29 -14.59
N ARG A 3 9.51 16.14 -14.57
CA ARG A 3 9.55 15.28 -15.77
C ARG A 3 8.19 14.70 -16.15
N ALA A 4 7.33 14.36 -15.18
CA ALA A 4 5.98 13.87 -15.46
C ALA A 4 5.10 14.95 -16.08
N ILE A 5 5.26 16.19 -15.60
CA ILE A 5 4.70 17.40 -16.21
C ILE A 5 5.15 17.54 -17.67
N LEU A 6 6.46 17.49 -17.93
CA LEU A 6 7.02 17.63 -19.28
C LEU A 6 6.56 16.52 -20.23
N ASN A 7 6.38 15.32 -19.68
CA ASN A 7 5.87 14.17 -20.41
C ASN A 7 4.35 14.23 -20.66
N GLY A 8 3.64 15.25 -20.15
CA GLY A 8 2.20 15.43 -20.38
C GLY A 8 1.34 14.33 -19.77
N THR A 9 1.70 13.83 -18.58
CA THR A 9 0.93 12.77 -17.90
C THR A 9 -0.34 13.34 -17.27
N ASP A 10 -1.48 12.66 -17.38
CA ASP A 10 -2.75 13.13 -16.79
C ASP A 10 -2.90 12.83 -15.29
N VAL A 11 -2.32 11.71 -14.84
CA VAL A 11 -2.40 11.26 -13.44
C VAL A 11 -1.03 10.79 -12.97
N LEU A 12 -0.58 11.33 -11.85
CA LEU A 12 0.64 10.92 -11.16
C LEU A 12 0.27 10.11 -9.91
N SER A 13 0.54 8.81 -9.94
CA SER A 13 0.37 7.92 -8.78
C SER A 13 1.72 7.68 -8.12
N MET A 14 1.82 7.93 -6.81
CA MET A 14 3.03 7.73 -6.03
C MET A 14 2.75 7.06 -4.68
N ILE A 15 3.67 6.22 -4.24
CA ILE A 15 3.61 5.56 -2.93
C ILE A 15 4.90 5.89 -2.20
N LEU A 16 4.96 7.09 -1.62
CA LEU A 16 6.13 7.65 -0.97
C LEU A 16 5.71 8.44 0.27
N LYS A 17 6.60 8.45 1.26
CA LYS A 17 6.45 9.22 2.49
C LYS A 17 7.23 10.53 2.38
N GLY A 18 6.57 11.64 2.68
CA GLY A 18 7.22 12.93 2.94
C GLY A 18 7.78 12.98 4.36
N GLY A 19 8.75 13.86 4.61
CA GLY A 19 9.18 14.15 5.98
C GLY A 19 8.04 14.80 6.78
N SER A 20 8.02 14.61 8.10
CA SER A 20 7.14 15.37 9.00
C SER A 20 7.66 16.80 9.17
N VAL A 21 7.63 17.57 8.07
CA VAL A 21 8.11 18.95 7.98
C VAL A 21 6.98 19.85 7.48
N PRO A 22 7.04 21.17 7.72
CA PRO A 22 6.08 22.10 7.16
C PRO A 22 5.99 21.99 5.62
N TYR A 23 4.82 22.26 5.04
CA TYR A 23 4.55 22.03 3.61
C TYR A 23 5.54 22.68 2.64
N TYR A 24 6.11 23.84 3.00
CA TYR A 24 7.09 24.54 2.16
C TYR A 24 8.48 23.87 2.17
N HIS A 25 8.75 22.98 3.12
CA HIS A 25 9.95 22.14 3.17
C HIS A 25 9.70 20.71 2.71
N ASP A 26 8.44 20.32 2.50
CA ASP A 26 8.10 19.02 1.95
C ASP A 26 8.18 19.08 0.41
N THR A 27 9.18 18.37 -0.13
CA THR A 27 9.41 18.31 -1.58
C THR A 27 8.26 17.63 -2.33
N ILE A 28 7.51 16.74 -1.67
CA ILE A 28 6.31 16.12 -2.23
C ILE A 28 5.19 17.15 -2.30
N ALA A 29 4.96 17.90 -1.22
CA ALA A 29 3.95 18.95 -1.18
C ALA A 29 4.20 20.03 -2.25
N VAL A 30 5.43 20.57 -2.30
CA VAL A 30 5.82 21.60 -3.27
C VAL A 30 5.76 21.08 -4.71
N GLY A 31 6.29 19.88 -4.96
CA GLY A 31 6.23 19.28 -6.30
C GLY A 31 4.80 18.99 -6.75
N ALA A 32 3.95 18.52 -5.83
CA ALA A 32 2.57 18.19 -6.13
C ALA A 32 1.74 19.45 -6.41
N PHE A 33 2.06 20.56 -5.76
CA PHE A 33 1.45 21.85 -6.04
C PHE A 33 1.70 22.27 -7.49
N SER A 34 2.97 22.29 -7.94
CA SER A 34 3.32 22.62 -9.32
C SER A 34 2.76 21.65 -10.37
N THR A 35 2.47 20.41 -9.95
CA THR A 35 1.86 19.38 -10.81
C THR A 35 0.35 19.61 -10.94
N MET A 36 -0.32 19.90 -9.82
CA MET A 36 -1.74 20.24 -9.77
C MET A 36 -2.03 21.55 -10.52
N GLU A 37 -1.17 22.56 -10.42
CA GLU A 37 -1.29 23.82 -11.19
C GLU A 37 -1.34 23.60 -12.70
N ARG A 38 -0.79 22.48 -13.18
CA ARG A 38 -0.80 22.10 -14.60
C ARG A 38 -1.94 21.16 -14.97
N GLY A 39 -2.89 20.96 -14.06
CA GLY A 39 -4.08 20.13 -14.26
C GLY A 39 -3.85 18.63 -14.08
N ILE A 40 -2.70 18.21 -13.54
CA ILE A 40 -2.35 16.80 -13.36
C ILE A 40 -2.76 16.37 -11.96
N LEU A 41 -3.59 15.32 -11.85
CA LEU A 41 -4.02 14.78 -10.57
C LEU A 41 -2.86 14.01 -9.89
N VAL A 42 -2.57 14.31 -8.63
CA VAL A 42 -1.57 13.59 -7.84
C VAL A 42 -2.26 12.72 -6.78
N SER A 43 -2.00 11.42 -6.84
CA SER A 43 -2.50 10.41 -5.88
C SER A 43 -1.34 9.88 -5.04
N CYS A 44 -1.48 9.95 -3.72
CA CYS A 44 -0.49 9.46 -2.75
C CYS A 44 -1.14 8.56 -1.69
N SER A 45 -0.41 7.57 -1.17
CA SER A 45 -0.91 6.77 -0.04
C SER A 45 -0.91 7.55 1.28
N ALA A 46 -1.85 7.21 2.15
CA ALA A 46 -2.00 7.71 3.52
C ALA A 46 -0.90 7.22 4.50
N GLU A 47 0.03 6.41 3.99
CA GLU A 47 1.06 5.69 4.74
C GLU A 47 0.52 4.53 5.61
N ASN A 48 1.41 3.61 5.99
CA ASN A 48 1.10 2.43 6.81
C ASN A 48 1.71 2.56 8.22
N SER A 49 1.85 3.79 8.71
CA SER A 49 2.37 4.04 10.06
C SER A 49 1.38 3.58 11.12
N GLU A 50 1.86 3.47 12.35
CA GLU A 50 1.08 2.99 13.51
C GLU A 50 -0.35 3.57 13.53
N PRO A 51 -1.37 2.79 13.93
CA PRO A 51 -2.76 3.26 14.03
C PRO A 51 -3.00 4.25 15.19
N ALA A 52 -2.01 5.10 15.47
CA ALA A 52 -2.12 6.23 16.35
C ALA A 52 -2.81 7.40 15.64
N ARG A 53 -3.39 8.30 16.44
CA ARG A 53 -3.88 9.58 15.92
C ARG A 53 -2.71 10.36 15.32
N GLU A 54 -2.98 11.14 14.28
CA GLU A 54 -1.99 12.02 13.62
C GLU A 54 -0.85 11.29 12.89
N SER A 55 -1.01 10.00 12.55
CA SER A 55 -0.01 9.23 11.79
C SER A 55 -0.10 9.37 10.27
N LEU A 56 -1.07 10.15 9.75
CA LEU A 56 -1.27 10.37 8.31
C LEU A 56 -0.16 11.24 7.72
N ALA A 57 0.41 10.79 6.60
CA ALA A 57 1.30 11.61 5.76
C ALA A 57 0.59 12.10 4.50
N ASN A 58 1.21 13.04 3.79
CA ASN A 58 0.72 13.59 2.52
C ASN A 58 -0.67 14.24 2.63
N VAL A 59 -0.95 14.94 3.73
CA VAL A 59 -2.26 15.58 4.06
C VAL A 59 -2.47 16.96 3.41
N VAL A 60 -1.79 17.22 2.29
CA VAL A 60 -1.93 18.50 1.56
C VAL A 60 -3.22 18.51 0.72
N SER A 61 -3.87 19.67 0.64
CA SER A 61 -5.21 19.78 0.02
C SER A 61 -5.24 19.54 -1.49
N TRP A 62 -4.10 19.61 -2.17
CA TRP A 62 -3.96 19.39 -3.62
C TRP A 62 -3.49 17.99 -3.99
N VAL A 63 -3.42 17.07 -3.03
CA VAL A 63 -3.09 15.67 -3.24
C VAL A 63 -4.28 14.81 -2.81
N MET A 64 -4.58 13.79 -3.60
CA MET A 64 -5.53 12.76 -3.21
C MET A 64 -4.83 11.74 -2.31
N THR A 65 -5.08 11.81 -1.01
CA THR A 65 -4.54 10.86 -0.02
C THR A 65 -5.43 9.61 0.03
N VAL A 66 -4.86 8.45 -0.29
CA VAL A 66 -5.57 7.17 -0.42
C VAL A 66 -5.28 6.27 0.78
N GLY A 67 -6.32 5.94 1.55
CA GLY A 67 -6.26 4.95 2.62
C GLY A 67 -6.29 3.50 2.11
N ALA A 68 -5.89 2.57 2.97
CA ALA A 68 -6.01 1.14 2.71
C ALA A 68 -7.22 0.57 3.44
N ASP A 69 -7.97 -0.29 2.75
CA ASP A 69 -9.08 -1.04 3.33
C ASP A 69 -9.05 -2.50 2.84
N THR A 70 -9.71 -3.37 3.57
CA THR A 70 -9.87 -4.79 3.23
C THR A 70 -10.99 -4.99 2.22
N LEU A 71 -10.79 -5.90 1.27
CA LEU A 71 -11.85 -6.39 0.40
C LEU A 71 -12.60 -7.56 1.07
N ASP A 72 -13.73 -7.95 0.51
CA ASP A 72 -14.51 -9.14 0.90
C ASP A 72 -13.82 -10.48 0.54
N ARG A 73 -12.57 -10.43 0.08
CA ARG A 73 -11.78 -11.59 -0.34
C ARG A 73 -10.70 -11.93 0.69
N ASP A 74 -10.76 -13.17 1.18
CA ASP A 74 -9.71 -13.78 1.99
C ASP A 74 -8.87 -14.80 1.21
N PHE A 75 -7.64 -15.05 1.68
CA PHE A 75 -6.74 -16.09 1.17
C PHE A 75 -6.51 -17.16 2.25
N PRO A 76 -7.44 -18.11 2.45
CA PRO A 76 -7.35 -19.09 3.52
C PRO A 76 -6.23 -20.10 3.26
N ALA A 77 -5.44 -20.36 4.30
CA ALA A 77 -4.38 -21.36 4.31
C ALA A 77 -4.64 -22.38 5.42
N PHE A 78 -4.59 -23.66 5.08
CA PHE A 78 -4.81 -24.74 6.05
C PHE A 78 -3.48 -25.34 6.45
N THR A 79 -3.19 -25.33 7.75
CA THR A 79 -2.05 -26.04 8.32
C THR A 79 -2.54 -27.21 9.17
N THR A 80 -1.78 -28.30 9.19
CA THR A 80 -2.08 -29.48 9.99
C THR A 80 -0.89 -29.77 10.89
N LEU A 81 -1.12 -29.72 12.19
CA LEU A 81 -0.11 -30.06 13.18
C LEU A 81 0.04 -31.59 13.26
N GLY A 82 1.23 -32.09 13.59
CA GLY A 82 1.52 -33.54 13.59
C GLY A 82 0.63 -34.42 14.46
N TYR A 83 -0.10 -33.83 15.41
CA TYR A 83 -1.15 -34.52 16.19
C TYR A 83 -2.53 -34.52 15.50
N GLY A 84 -2.60 -34.22 14.20
CA GLY A 84 -3.81 -34.29 13.36
C GLY A 84 -4.76 -33.08 13.48
N LYS A 85 -4.43 -32.08 14.30
CA LYS A 85 -5.24 -30.85 14.41
C LYS A 85 -5.03 -29.95 13.21
N LYS A 86 -6.14 -29.51 12.61
CA LYS A 86 -6.15 -28.56 11.48
C LYS A 86 -6.43 -27.15 11.98
N PHE A 87 -5.67 -26.18 11.50
CA PHE A 87 -5.91 -24.76 11.74
C PHE A 87 -6.08 -24.03 10.41
N THR A 88 -7.07 -23.15 10.37
CA THR A 88 -7.29 -22.23 9.26
C THR A 88 -6.61 -20.91 9.62
N GLY A 89 -5.68 -20.47 8.79
CA GLY A 89 -5.08 -19.13 8.84
C GLY A 89 -5.29 -18.40 7.51
N MET A 90 -4.64 -17.25 7.36
CA MET A 90 -4.57 -16.52 6.09
C MET A 90 -3.12 -16.48 5.62
N SER A 91 -2.86 -16.85 4.37
CA SER A 91 -1.52 -16.77 3.78
C SER A 91 -1.60 -16.66 2.27
N LEU A 92 -0.75 -15.81 1.69
CA LEU A 92 -0.60 -15.69 0.24
C LEU A 92 0.41 -16.72 -0.31
N SER A 93 0.41 -17.94 0.23
CA SER A 93 1.26 -19.02 -0.27
C SER A 93 0.66 -19.61 -1.55
N LEU A 94 1.01 -18.99 -2.68
CA LEU A 94 0.81 -19.58 -4.01
C LEU A 94 1.91 -20.62 -4.25
N TYR A 95 1.80 -21.80 -3.62
CA TYR A 95 2.68 -22.91 -3.97
C TYR A 95 2.35 -23.41 -5.38
N SER A 96 3.02 -22.83 -6.39
CA SER A 96 3.00 -23.25 -7.80
C SER A 96 3.96 -24.42 -8.05
N GLY A 97 3.95 -25.43 -7.19
CA GLY A 97 4.57 -26.74 -7.43
C GLY A 97 3.49 -27.79 -7.66
N LYS A 98 3.87 -29.08 -7.83
CA LYS A 98 2.91 -30.17 -7.59
C LYS A 98 2.32 -29.88 -6.21
N GLY A 99 1.03 -29.50 -6.16
CA GLY A 99 0.38 -29.11 -4.92
C GLY A 99 0.69 -30.12 -3.83
N MET A 100 0.55 -29.74 -2.56
CA MET A 100 0.88 -30.59 -1.40
C MET A 100 0.09 -31.93 -1.34
N GLY A 101 -0.58 -32.33 -2.41
CA GLY A 101 -1.37 -33.53 -2.53
C GLY A 101 -2.43 -33.52 -1.44
N ARG A 102 -2.90 -34.71 -1.08
CA ARG A 102 -3.67 -34.90 0.15
C ARG A 102 -2.76 -35.02 1.39
N ARG A 103 -1.48 -34.63 1.29
CA ARG A 103 -0.51 -34.81 2.37
C ARG A 103 -0.43 -33.55 3.20
N PHE A 104 -0.77 -33.73 4.47
CA PHE A 104 -0.63 -32.74 5.51
C PHE A 104 0.85 -32.42 5.72
N VAL A 105 1.21 -31.14 5.68
CA VAL A 105 2.55 -30.65 6.00
C VAL A 105 2.55 -30.21 7.45
N GLU A 106 3.41 -30.85 8.24
CA GLU A 106 3.62 -30.49 9.64
C GLU A 106 4.36 -29.15 9.72
N LEU A 107 3.83 -28.23 10.53
CA LEU A 107 4.60 -27.10 11.05
C LEU A 107 5.53 -27.65 12.14
N VAL A 108 6.84 -27.51 11.91
CA VAL A 108 7.87 -27.63 12.97
C VAL A 108 7.85 -26.38 13.82
#